data_AF-A0A8C4TBZ2-F1
#
_entry.id   AF-A0A8C4TBZ2-F1
#
_cell.length_a   1.000
_cell.length_b   1.000
_cell.length_c   1.000
_cell.angle_alpha   90.00
_cell.angle_beta   90.00
_cell.angle_gamma   90.00
#
_symmetry.space_group_name_H-M   'P 1'
#
loop_
_entity.id
_entity.type
_entity.pdbx_description
1 polymer ?
#
loop_
_entity_poly.entity_id
_entity_poly.type
_entity_poly.pdbx_seq_one_letter_code
_entity_poly.pdbx_strand_id
1 'polypeptide(L)'
;MGFSLLFGGLLFLSLKLTEACSCAPAHPQQAFCTSDIVIRAKVSGEKIVNHGNTSSPHFKFIQYEIKLVKMFKGFEKLKDVQYVYTPLFSSLCGVKLEANNKIQYLLSGRIGGDGNLIIGLCDFIEQWDNLSLSQKKSLNHRYHMGCECRISRCYTFPCSTVSENECLWTDWLTDNSLNGHQAKHYACIMRSDGSCSWYRGGPPPEKEFLDISDP
;
A
#
# COMPACT_ATOMS: atom_id res chain seq x y z
N MET A 1 49.71 49.13 7.70
CA MET A 1 48.40 48.88 7.06
C MET A 1 48.31 47.40 6.77
N GLY A 2 47.62 46.63 7.62
CA GLY A 2 47.41 45.20 7.42
C GLY A 2 45.91 44.92 7.51
N PHE A 3 45.29 44.62 6.38
CA PHE A 3 43.88 44.24 6.32
C PHE A 3 43.76 42.75 6.65
N SER A 4 43.22 42.43 7.81
CA SER A 4 42.79 41.06 8.14
C SER A 4 41.51 40.73 7.36
N LEU A 5 41.62 39.82 6.40
CA LEU A 5 40.47 39.23 5.70
C LEU A 5 39.90 38.10 6.57
N LEU A 6 38.76 38.36 7.21
CA LEU A 6 37.96 37.31 7.86
C LEU A 6 37.15 36.57 6.79
N PHE A 7 37.56 35.34 6.48
CA PHE A 7 36.81 34.40 5.65
C PHE A 7 35.56 33.95 6.40
N GLY A 8 34.41 34.56 6.12
CA GLY A 8 33.11 34.09 6.58
C GLY A 8 32.69 32.83 5.82
N GLY A 9 32.89 31.66 6.41
CA GLY A 9 32.41 30.40 5.85
C GLY A 9 30.88 30.34 5.86
N LEU A 10 30.26 30.29 4.68
CA LEU A 10 28.83 29.96 4.55
C LEU A 10 28.62 28.50 4.95
N LEU A 11 28.00 28.29 6.12
CA LEU A 11 27.50 27.01 6.56
C LEU A 11 26.24 26.68 5.73
N PHE A 12 26.40 25.93 4.64
CA PHE A 12 25.28 25.36 3.90
C PHE A 12 24.60 24.28 4.77
N LEU A 13 23.61 24.68 5.56
CA LEU A 13 22.73 23.75 6.26
C LEU A 13 21.95 22.96 5.20
N SER A 14 22.41 21.74 4.91
CA SER A 14 21.62 20.78 4.14
C SER A 14 20.45 20.34 5.01
N LEU A 15 19.32 21.05 4.92
CA LEU A 15 18.06 20.65 5.54
C LEU A 15 17.62 19.34 4.88
N LYS A 16 17.97 18.20 5.50
CA LYS A 16 17.28 16.94 5.23
C LYS A 16 15.83 17.14 5.71
N LEU A 17 14.89 17.27 4.78
CA LEU A 17 13.47 17.20 5.13
C LEU A 17 13.24 15.84 5.81
N THR A 18 12.86 15.87 7.09
CA THR A 18 12.42 14.67 7.78
C THR A 18 11.07 14.29 7.18
N GLU A 19 10.95 13.08 6.63
CA GLU A 19 9.63 12.55 6.30
C GLU A 19 8.86 12.37 7.61
N ALA A 20 7.85 13.22 7.83
CA ALA A 20 7.07 13.22 9.06
C ALA A 20 6.02 12.08 9.10
N CYS A 21 5.67 11.53 7.94
CA CYS A 21 4.81 10.35 7.84
C CYS A 21 5.66 9.08 7.88
N SER A 22 5.28 8.13 8.75
CA SER A 22 5.87 6.81 8.81
C SER A 22 4.78 5.75 8.81
N CYS A 23 4.92 4.73 7.97
CA CYS A 23 3.94 3.68 7.78
C CYS A 23 4.45 2.36 8.35
N ALA A 24 3.58 1.64 9.06
CA ALA A 24 3.87 0.25 9.40
C ALA A 24 3.80 -0.60 8.12
N PRO A 25 4.84 -1.40 7.81
CA PRO A 25 4.81 -2.31 6.67
C PRO A 25 3.63 -3.28 6.75
N ALA A 26 2.90 -3.40 5.65
CA ALA A 26 1.77 -4.30 5.52
C ALA A 26 1.87 -5.07 4.20
N HIS A 27 1.66 -6.40 4.28
CA HIS A 27 1.47 -7.20 3.08
C HIS A 27 0.18 -6.74 2.35
N PRO A 28 0.09 -6.80 1.00
CA PRO A 28 -1.10 -6.38 0.25
C PRO A 28 -2.43 -6.96 0.79
N GLN A 29 -2.39 -8.21 1.25
CA GLN A 29 -3.53 -8.84 1.94
C GLN A 29 -3.92 -8.15 3.25
N GLN A 30 -2.95 -7.78 4.09
CA GLN A 30 -3.23 -7.08 5.35
C GLN A 30 -3.82 -5.71 5.08
N ALA A 31 -3.29 -4.98 4.09
CA ALA A 31 -3.86 -3.71 3.67
C ALA A 31 -5.31 -3.90 3.18
N PHE A 32 -5.57 -4.88 2.30
CA PHE A 32 -6.92 -5.24 1.88
C PHE A 32 -7.86 -5.53 3.06
N CYS A 33 -7.42 -6.32 4.05
CA CYS A 33 -8.24 -6.73 5.17
C CYS A 33 -8.52 -5.58 6.15
N THR A 34 -7.59 -4.65 6.33
CA THR A 34 -7.74 -3.52 7.26
C THR A 34 -8.40 -2.27 6.66
N SER A 35 -8.50 -2.17 5.34
CA SER A 35 -9.24 -1.09 4.67
C SER A 35 -10.76 -1.30 4.73
N ASP A 36 -11.53 -0.22 4.73
CA ASP A 36 -12.99 -0.30 4.61
C ASP A 36 -13.43 -0.53 3.17
N ILE A 37 -12.79 0.19 2.24
CA ILE A 37 -13.08 0.16 0.81
C ILE A 37 -11.82 -0.27 0.06
N VAL A 38 -12.00 -1.10 -0.97
CA VAL A 38 -10.94 -1.41 -1.95
C VAL A 38 -11.55 -1.35 -3.35
N ILE A 39 -11.04 -0.46 -4.20
CA ILE A 39 -11.59 -0.17 -5.52
C ILE A 39 -10.50 -0.05 -6.58
N ARG A 40 -10.86 -0.34 -7.82
CA ARG A 40 -10.15 0.09 -9.03
C ARG A 40 -10.88 1.30 -9.59
N ALA A 41 -10.17 2.40 -9.78
CA ALA A 41 -10.77 3.65 -10.26
C ALA A 41 -9.82 4.44 -11.17
N LYS A 42 -10.39 5.37 -11.94
CA LYS A 42 -9.67 6.39 -12.70
C LYS A 42 -9.84 7.73 -12.02
N VAL A 43 -8.81 8.57 -12.02
CA VAL A 43 -8.90 9.94 -11.52
C VAL A 43 -9.24 10.87 -12.67
N SER A 44 -10.38 11.56 -12.60
CA SER A 44 -10.84 12.49 -13.64
C SER A 44 -10.53 13.95 -13.33
N GLY A 45 -10.34 14.29 -12.05
CA GLY A 45 -10.04 15.65 -11.62
C GLY A 45 -9.57 15.71 -10.16
N GLU A 46 -9.00 16.84 -9.78
CA GLU A 46 -8.59 17.12 -8.42
C GLU A 46 -8.91 18.57 -8.02
N LYS A 47 -9.22 18.79 -6.76
CA LYS A 47 -9.33 20.14 -6.17
C LYS A 47 -8.87 20.12 -4.71
N ILE A 48 -8.35 21.24 -4.23
CA ILE A 48 -7.99 21.40 -2.83
C ILE A 48 -9.25 21.86 -2.07
N VAL A 49 -9.57 21.15 -0.99
CA VAL A 49 -10.73 21.42 -0.14
C VAL A 49 -10.31 21.57 1.32
N ASN A 50 -11.14 22.24 2.10
CA ASN A 50 -11.04 22.23 3.55
C ASN A 50 -11.65 20.93 4.08
N HIS A 51 -11.11 20.39 5.17
CA HIS A 51 -11.70 19.25 5.85
C HIS A 51 -12.60 19.71 6.99
N GLY A 52 -13.87 19.32 6.92
CA GLY A 52 -14.92 19.82 7.82
C GLY A 52 -15.04 21.35 7.80
N ASN A 53 -15.34 21.93 8.96
CA ASN A 53 -15.50 23.38 9.14
C ASN A 53 -14.16 24.10 9.42
N THR A 54 -13.02 23.42 9.27
CA THR A 54 -11.72 23.99 9.64
C THR A 54 -11.18 24.84 8.49
N SER A 55 -11.00 26.14 8.74
CA SER A 55 -10.36 27.07 7.78
C SER A 55 -8.84 27.10 7.93
N SER A 56 -8.25 26.11 8.62
CA SER A 56 -6.80 26.10 8.89
C SER A 56 -6.03 25.91 7.58
N PRO A 57 -5.10 26.82 7.24
CA PRO A 57 -4.32 26.69 6.02
C PRO A 57 -3.42 25.45 6.02
N HIS A 58 -3.13 24.88 7.19
CA HIS A 58 -2.27 23.71 7.38
C HIS A 58 -3.01 22.38 7.30
N PHE A 59 -4.35 22.39 7.34
CA PHE A 59 -5.16 21.17 7.34
C PHE A 59 -6.11 21.16 6.15
N LYS A 60 -5.51 21.03 4.96
CA LYS A 60 -6.22 20.93 3.68
C LYS A 60 -6.11 19.53 3.12
N PHE A 61 -7.11 19.16 2.33
CA PHE A 61 -7.18 17.88 1.64
C PHE A 61 -7.22 18.09 0.14
N ILE A 62 -6.72 17.12 -0.61
CA ILE A 62 -7.01 16.98 -2.02
C ILE A 62 -8.25 16.09 -2.12
N GLN A 63 -9.28 16.60 -2.79
CA GLN A 63 -10.43 15.82 -3.22
C GLN A 63 -10.20 15.39 -4.67
N TYR A 64 -10.10 14.10 -4.90
CA TYR A 64 -10.07 13.48 -6.21
C TYR A 64 -11.48 13.12 -6.65
N GLU A 65 -11.88 13.57 -7.83
CA GLU A 65 -13.04 13.03 -8.53
C GLU A 65 -12.60 11.74 -9.24
N ILE A 66 -13.34 10.66 -9.01
CA ILE A 66 -13.00 9.35 -9.55
C ILE A 66 -14.14 8.77 -10.38
N LYS A 67 -13.75 7.96 -11.36
CA LYS A 67 -14.65 7.04 -12.07
C LYS A 67 -14.38 5.63 -11.60
N LEU A 68 -15.31 5.07 -10.82
CA LEU A 68 -15.24 3.71 -10.33
C LEU A 68 -15.26 2.72 -11.50
N VAL A 69 -14.25 1.85 -11.58
CA VAL A 69 -14.16 0.77 -12.58
C VAL A 69 -14.64 -0.54 -11.96
N LYS A 70 -14.19 -0.83 -10.74
CA LYS A 70 -14.59 -2.03 -10.00
C LYS A 70 -14.44 -1.82 -8.50
N MET A 71 -15.38 -2.33 -7.72
CA MET A 71 -15.21 -2.48 -6.27
C MET A 71 -14.84 -3.93 -5.94
N PHE A 72 -13.92 -4.10 -5.00
CA PHE A 72 -13.49 -5.41 -4.49
C PHE A 72 -13.92 -5.64 -3.03
N LYS A 73 -14.06 -4.56 -2.25
CA LYS A 73 -14.48 -4.58 -0.85
C LYS A 73 -15.26 -3.31 -0.51
N GLY A 74 -16.26 -3.44 0.37
CA GLY A 74 -16.98 -2.32 0.95
C GLY A 74 -18.34 -2.00 0.34
N PHE A 75 -18.91 -2.96 -0.41
CA PHE A 75 -20.23 -2.84 -1.06
C PHE A 75 -21.36 -2.52 -0.06
N GLU A 76 -21.20 -2.99 1.18
CA GLU A 76 -22.12 -2.78 2.30
C GLU A 76 -21.97 -1.39 2.95
N LYS A 77 -20.82 -0.72 2.76
CA LYS A 77 -20.51 0.56 3.43
C LYS A 77 -20.75 1.77 2.54
N LEU A 78 -20.37 1.69 1.26
CA LEU A 78 -20.56 2.76 0.27
C LEU A 78 -20.96 2.14 -1.07
N LYS A 79 -22.18 2.42 -1.52
CA LYS A 79 -22.69 1.90 -2.81
C LYS A 79 -22.06 2.63 -4.00
N ASP A 80 -21.94 3.96 -3.90
CA ASP A 80 -21.41 4.82 -4.95
C ASP A 80 -20.23 5.63 -4.43
N VAL A 81 -19.04 5.40 -5.00
CA VAL A 81 -17.83 6.16 -4.66
C VAL A 81 -17.51 7.10 -5.81
N GLN A 82 -17.76 8.40 -5.58
CA GLN A 82 -17.49 9.46 -6.57
C GLN A 82 -16.23 10.26 -6.21
N TYR A 83 -15.91 10.35 -4.92
CA TYR A 83 -14.81 11.15 -4.42
C TYR A 83 -13.93 10.36 -3.47
N VAL A 84 -12.64 10.67 -3.52
CA VAL A 84 -11.63 10.17 -2.59
C VAL A 84 -10.82 11.35 -2.06
N TYR A 85 -10.51 11.31 -0.78
CA TYR A 85 -9.84 12.39 -0.08
C TYR A 85 -8.50 11.94 0.45
N THR A 86 -7.52 12.83 0.40
CA THR A 86 -6.20 12.59 1.01
C THR A 86 -5.68 13.90 1.59
N PRO A 87 -4.88 13.89 2.67
CA PRO A 87 -4.18 15.07 3.15
C PRO A 87 -3.36 15.72 2.02
N LEU A 88 -3.27 17.05 2.01
CA LEU A 88 -2.55 17.81 0.97
C LEU A 88 -1.04 17.61 1.04
N PHE A 89 -0.49 17.43 2.23
CA PHE A 89 0.95 17.34 2.46
C PHE A 89 1.39 15.90 2.72
N SER A 90 2.50 15.48 2.11
CA SER A 90 3.10 14.16 2.35
C SER A 90 3.53 13.95 3.81
N SER A 91 3.88 15.02 4.51
CA SER A 91 4.15 15.02 5.96
C SER A 91 2.95 14.57 6.80
N LEU A 92 1.73 14.70 6.27
CA LEU A 92 0.48 14.21 6.86
C LEU A 92 0.00 12.92 6.19
N CYS A 93 0.90 12.17 5.56
CA CYS A 93 0.60 10.96 4.79
C CYS A 93 -0.26 11.19 3.55
N GLY A 94 -0.21 12.40 2.98
CA GLY A 94 -0.88 12.72 1.73
C GLY A 94 -0.28 12.04 0.51
N VAL A 95 -1.13 11.54 -0.39
CA VAL A 95 -0.74 10.96 -1.68
C VAL A 95 -1.08 11.90 -2.83
N LYS A 96 -0.20 11.94 -3.85
CA LYS A 96 -0.48 12.65 -5.10
C LYS A 96 -0.82 11.62 -6.18
N LEU A 97 -2.04 11.67 -6.69
CA LEU A 97 -2.48 10.88 -7.84
C LEU A 97 -2.45 11.72 -9.10
N GLU A 98 -2.17 11.10 -10.24
CA GLU A 98 -2.24 11.76 -11.54
C GLU A 98 -3.69 11.80 -12.02
N ALA A 99 -4.21 13.01 -12.24
CA ALA A 99 -5.52 13.23 -12.85
C ALA A 99 -5.47 12.94 -14.36
N ASN A 100 -5.38 11.65 -14.71
CA ASN A 100 -5.28 11.17 -16.08
C ASN A 100 -6.25 10.00 -16.29
N ASN A 101 -7.25 10.20 -17.15
CA ASN A 101 -8.28 9.20 -17.47
C ASN A 101 -7.74 7.91 -18.15
N LYS A 102 -6.46 7.88 -18.53
CA LYS A 102 -5.80 6.68 -19.05
C LYS A 102 -5.25 5.79 -17.93
N ILE A 103 -4.83 6.39 -16.81
CA ILE A 103 -4.26 5.67 -15.68
C ILE A 103 -5.38 5.16 -14.79
N GLN A 104 -5.24 3.92 -14.33
CA GLN A 104 -6.15 3.29 -13.38
C GLN A 104 -5.36 2.97 -12.13
N TYR A 105 -5.96 3.22 -10.97
CA TYR A 105 -5.36 2.93 -9.68
C TYR A 105 -6.16 1.85 -8.98
N LEU A 106 -5.47 0.96 -8.27
CA LEU A 106 -6.02 0.31 -7.09
C LEU A 106 -5.93 1.31 -5.95
N LEU A 107 -7.05 1.58 -5.31
CA LEU A 107 -7.16 2.44 -4.14
C LEU A 107 -7.78 1.62 -3.02
N SER A 108 -7.10 1.56 -1.88
CA SER A 108 -7.67 1.10 -0.64
C SER A 108 -7.67 2.25 0.37
N GLY A 109 -8.61 2.23 1.31
CA GLY A 109 -8.75 3.32 2.26
C GLY A 109 -9.83 3.06 3.30
N ARG A 110 -10.04 4.07 4.14
CA ARG A 110 -10.99 4.02 5.25
C ARG A 110 -12.08 5.06 5.11
N ILE A 111 -13.23 4.80 5.70
CA ILE A 111 -14.33 5.77 5.72
C ILE A 111 -14.14 6.66 6.95
N GLY A 112 -14.00 7.96 6.72
CA GLY A 112 -13.95 8.96 7.78
C GLY A 112 -15.27 9.05 8.54
N GLY A 113 -15.26 9.71 9.71
CA GLY A 113 -16.48 9.92 10.51
C GLY A 113 -17.56 10.76 9.79
N ASP A 114 -17.18 11.47 8.73
CA ASP A 114 -18.04 12.24 7.84
C ASP A 114 -18.58 11.43 6.65
N GLY A 115 -18.26 10.13 6.56
CA GLY A 115 -18.67 9.24 5.47
C GLY A 115 -17.80 9.31 4.22
N ASN A 116 -16.76 10.15 4.21
CA ASN A 116 -15.87 10.30 3.06
C ASN A 116 -14.82 9.18 3.01
N LEU A 117 -14.51 8.67 1.81
CA LEU A 117 -13.40 7.74 1.62
C LEU A 117 -12.06 8.50 1.69
N ILE A 118 -11.25 8.20 2.70
CA ILE A 118 -9.94 8.77 2.93
C ILE A 118 -8.86 7.74 2.59
N ILE A 119 -7.85 8.17 1.85
CA ILE A 119 -6.64 7.41 1.50
C ILE A 119 -5.39 8.17 1.94
N GLY A 120 -4.28 7.46 2.12
CA GLY A 120 -2.97 8.03 2.41
C GLY A 120 -1.80 7.12 2.05
N LEU A 121 -0.58 7.57 2.34
CA LEU A 121 0.67 6.92 1.95
C LEU A 121 0.81 5.48 2.48
N CYS A 122 0.11 5.15 3.57
CA CYS A 122 0.19 3.84 4.21
C CYS A 122 -0.85 2.84 3.68
N ASP A 123 -1.78 3.29 2.85
CA ASP A 123 -2.77 2.41 2.23
C ASP A 123 -2.17 1.68 1.02
N PHE A 124 -2.80 0.59 0.60
CA PHE A 124 -2.42 -0.11 -0.62
C PHE A 124 -2.95 0.63 -1.84
N ILE A 125 -2.09 1.49 -2.38
CA ILE A 125 -2.33 2.34 -3.54
C ILE A 125 -1.27 2.04 -4.58
N GLU A 126 -1.69 1.68 -5.80
CA GLU A 126 -0.76 1.36 -6.89
C GLU A 126 -1.45 1.55 -8.24
N GLN A 127 -0.70 1.86 -9.29
CA GLN A 127 -1.23 1.83 -10.64
C GLN A 127 -1.62 0.39 -10.99
N TRP A 128 -2.82 0.22 -11.56
CA TRP A 128 -3.38 -1.09 -11.86
C TRP A 128 -2.44 -1.95 -12.73
N ASP A 129 -1.71 -1.33 -13.65
CA ASP A 129 -0.82 -2.07 -14.57
C ASP A 129 0.46 -2.56 -13.87
N ASN A 130 0.88 -1.92 -12.78
CA ASN A 130 2.03 -2.34 -11.97
C ASN A 130 1.72 -3.54 -11.05
N LEU A 131 0.44 -3.83 -10.79
CA LEU A 131 0.06 -4.98 -9.98
C LEU A 131 0.33 -6.30 -10.71
N SER A 132 0.87 -7.27 -9.97
CA SER A 132 1.10 -8.62 -10.47
C SER A 132 -0.23 -9.29 -10.86
N LEU A 133 -0.17 -10.29 -11.74
CA LEU A 133 -1.34 -11.10 -12.08
C LEU A 133 -1.93 -11.80 -10.84
N SER A 134 -1.08 -12.22 -9.90
CA SER A 134 -1.55 -12.88 -8.67
C SER A 134 -2.27 -11.90 -7.75
N GLN A 135 -1.73 -10.68 -7.57
CA GLN A 135 -2.38 -9.61 -6.81
C GLN A 135 -3.76 -9.28 -7.41
N LYS A 136 -3.81 -9.05 -8.74
CA LYS A 136 -5.07 -8.79 -9.47
C LYS A 136 -6.11 -9.89 -9.25
N LYS A 137 -5.70 -11.16 -9.26
CA LYS A 137 -6.59 -12.31 -8.98
C LYS A 137 -7.01 -12.33 -7.51
N SER A 138 -6.07 -12.17 -6.58
CA SER A 138 -6.29 -12.25 -5.14
C SER A 138 -7.25 -11.19 -4.61
N LEU A 139 -7.28 -9.99 -5.21
CA LEU A 139 -8.25 -8.93 -4.90
C LEU A 139 -9.72 -9.37 -5.00
N ASN A 140 -10.04 -10.36 -5.85
CA ASN A 140 -11.44 -10.77 -6.03
C ASN A 140 -11.95 -11.71 -4.94
N HIS A 141 -11.07 -12.45 -4.25
CA HIS A 141 -11.52 -13.51 -3.35
C HIS A 141 -10.48 -13.90 -2.31
N ARG A 142 -9.22 -14.11 -2.71
CA ARG A 142 -8.21 -14.75 -1.83
C ARG A 142 -7.81 -13.87 -0.67
N TYR A 143 -7.67 -12.57 -0.88
CA TYR A 143 -7.36 -11.68 0.24
C TYR A 143 -8.49 -11.65 1.26
N HIS A 144 -9.75 -11.66 0.82
CA HIS A 144 -10.90 -11.74 1.72
C HIS A 144 -10.94 -13.06 2.50
N MET A 145 -10.79 -14.20 1.83
CA MET A 145 -10.73 -15.52 2.48
C MET A 145 -9.63 -15.63 3.54
N GLY A 146 -8.54 -14.90 3.36
CA GLY A 146 -7.40 -14.93 4.25
C GLY A 146 -7.42 -13.86 5.34
N CYS A 147 -8.50 -13.08 5.50
CA CYS A 147 -8.51 -12.01 6.51
C CYS A 147 -8.48 -12.51 7.96
N GLU A 148 -8.90 -13.75 8.20
CA GLU A 148 -8.79 -14.42 9.51
C GLU A 148 -7.37 -14.96 9.78
N CYS A 149 -6.51 -15.01 8.76
CA CYS A 149 -5.12 -15.43 8.90
C CYS A 149 -4.23 -14.27 9.30
N ARG A 150 -3.32 -14.52 10.24
CA ARG A 150 -2.30 -13.54 10.63
C ARG A 150 -1.10 -13.62 9.69
N ILE A 151 -0.60 -12.47 9.23
CA ILE A 151 0.67 -12.40 8.49
C ILE A 151 1.70 -11.74 9.39
N SER A 152 2.71 -12.52 9.78
CA SER A 152 3.75 -12.12 10.74
C SER A 152 5.03 -11.78 9.99
N ARG A 153 5.52 -10.55 10.17
CA ARG A 153 6.74 -10.05 9.52
C ARG A 153 7.98 -10.68 10.13
N CYS A 154 8.95 -11.01 9.29
CA CYS A 154 10.28 -11.44 9.72
C CYS A 154 11.37 -10.52 9.18
N TYR A 155 12.04 -9.81 10.10
CA TYR A 155 13.12 -8.87 9.77
C TYR A 155 14.53 -9.44 10.02
N THR A 156 14.64 -10.47 10.86
CA THR A 156 15.90 -11.05 11.32
C THR A 156 15.72 -12.55 11.59
N PHE A 157 16.71 -13.36 11.22
CA PHE A 157 16.74 -14.77 11.60
C PHE A 157 17.21 -14.97 13.05
N PRO A 158 16.72 -16.00 13.76
CA PRO A 158 15.66 -16.92 13.36
C PRO A 158 14.27 -16.33 13.60
N CYS A 159 13.31 -16.70 12.75
CA CYS A 159 11.90 -16.41 12.94
C CYS A 159 11.09 -17.65 12.59
N SER A 160 10.05 -17.90 13.38
CA SER A 160 9.18 -19.06 13.25
C SER A 160 7.75 -18.65 13.47
N THR A 161 6.82 -19.48 13.01
CA THR A 161 5.42 -19.28 13.34
C THR A 161 5.17 -19.59 14.82
N VAL A 162 4.50 -18.69 15.53
CA VAL A 162 4.06 -18.79 16.92
C VAL A 162 2.75 -19.57 17.04
N SER A 163 1.93 -19.56 15.98
CA SER A 163 0.64 -20.26 15.92
C SER A 163 0.40 -20.90 14.56
N GLU A 164 -0.59 -21.79 14.48
CA GLU A 164 -0.95 -22.47 13.22
C GLU A 164 -1.75 -21.57 12.28
N ASN A 165 -2.37 -20.49 12.78
CA ASN A 165 -3.17 -19.55 12.00
C ASN A 165 -2.36 -18.37 11.43
N GLU A 166 -1.05 -18.54 11.23
CA GLU A 166 -0.22 -17.48 10.67
C GLU A 166 0.72 -17.90 9.53
N CYS A 167 0.98 -16.96 8.64
CA CYS A 167 2.01 -17.08 7.61
C CYS A 167 3.17 -16.12 7.89
N LEU A 168 4.38 -16.64 7.84
CA LEU A 168 5.60 -15.87 8.02
C LEU A 168 5.97 -15.14 6.72
N TRP A 169 6.02 -13.82 6.78
CA TRP A 169 6.41 -12.95 5.67
C TRP A 169 7.89 -12.62 5.74
N THR A 170 8.65 -13.16 4.80
CA THR A 170 10.12 -13.21 4.77
C THR A 170 10.74 -12.38 3.64
N ASP A 171 9.95 -11.68 2.82
CA ASP A 171 10.46 -10.91 1.67
C ASP A 171 11.57 -9.92 2.07
N TRP A 172 11.49 -9.33 3.27
CA TRP A 172 12.56 -8.44 3.75
C TRP A 172 13.91 -9.15 3.86
N LEU A 173 13.92 -10.41 4.30
CA LEU A 173 15.15 -11.19 4.46
C LEU A 173 15.65 -11.78 3.13
N THR A 174 14.74 -12.22 2.26
CA THR A 174 15.11 -12.90 1.01
C THR A 174 15.40 -11.92 -0.12
N ASP A 175 14.62 -10.83 -0.20
CA ASP A 175 14.60 -9.93 -1.35
C ASP A 175 15.06 -8.51 -0.98
N ASN A 176 15.38 -8.26 0.29
CA ASN A 176 15.68 -6.92 0.83
C ASN A 176 14.59 -5.89 0.48
N SER A 177 13.34 -6.34 0.40
CA SER A 177 12.20 -5.54 -0.07
C SER A 177 10.90 -6.03 0.53
N LEU A 178 10.02 -5.09 0.91
CA LEU A 178 8.66 -5.38 1.35
C LEU A 178 7.68 -5.51 0.17
N ASN A 179 8.16 -5.44 -1.07
CA ASN A 179 7.38 -5.75 -2.27
C ASN A 179 8.05 -6.89 -3.04
N GLY A 180 8.43 -7.92 -2.30
CA GLY A 180 9.13 -9.11 -2.79
C GLY A 180 8.20 -10.17 -3.36
N HIS A 181 8.71 -11.40 -3.41
CA HIS A 181 8.06 -12.53 -4.06
C HIS A 181 6.76 -12.94 -3.35
N GLN A 182 6.70 -12.98 -2.02
CA GLN A 182 5.48 -13.30 -1.29
C GLN A 182 4.42 -12.22 -1.50
N ALA A 183 4.77 -10.94 -1.32
CA ALA A 183 3.87 -9.79 -1.54
C ALA A 183 3.28 -9.75 -2.95
N LYS A 184 4.07 -10.11 -3.97
CA LYS A 184 3.63 -10.12 -5.36
C LYS A 184 2.85 -11.37 -5.74
N HIS A 185 3.15 -12.55 -5.19
CA HIS A 185 2.63 -13.79 -5.76
C HIS A 185 1.74 -14.62 -4.83
N TYR A 186 1.74 -14.36 -3.53
CA TYR A 186 1.10 -15.22 -2.55
C TYR A 186 -0.04 -14.51 -1.79
N ALA A 187 -0.93 -15.34 -1.25
CA ALA A 187 -1.92 -14.95 -0.25
C ALA A 187 -1.87 -15.98 0.89
N CYS A 188 -1.99 -15.53 2.13
CA CYS A 188 -2.05 -16.40 3.29
C CYS A 188 -3.51 -16.84 3.48
N ILE A 189 -3.81 -18.12 3.26
CA ILE A 189 -5.19 -18.61 3.27
C ILE A 189 -5.39 -19.67 4.36
N MET A 190 -6.60 -19.68 4.92
CA MET A 190 -7.02 -20.70 5.88
C MET A 190 -7.27 -22.03 5.16
N ARG A 191 -6.77 -23.11 5.75
CA ARG A 191 -6.97 -24.49 5.32
C ARG A 191 -8.15 -25.10 6.05
N SER A 192 -8.59 -26.27 5.60
CA SER A 192 -9.71 -27.00 6.22
C SER A 192 -9.45 -27.44 7.66
N ASP A 193 -8.18 -27.56 8.06
CA ASP A 193 -7.75 -27.90 9.42
C ASP A 193 -7.67 -26.67 10.36
N GLY A 194 -8.00 -25.48 9.86
CA GLY A 194 -7.93 -24.22 10.63
C GLY A 194 -6.55 -23.54 10.62
N SER A 195 -5.51 -24.19 10.09
CA SER A 195 -4.19 -23.58 9.91
C SER A 195 -4.16 -22.63 8.72
N CYS A 196 -3.18 -21.71 8.69
CA CYS A 196 -2.97 -20.77 7.60
C CYS A 196 -1.66 -21.07 6.87
N SER A 197 -1.69 -20.99 5.55
CA SER A 197 -0.50 -21.24 4.73
C SER A 197 -0.44 -20.35 3.50
N TRP A 198 0.79 -20.10 3.02
CA TRP A 198 1.01 -19.35 1.79
C TRP A 198 0.50 -20.13 0.57
N TYR A 199 -0.37 -19.49 -0.20
CA TYR A 199 -0.93 -20.04 -1.43
C TYR A 199 -0.60 -19.17 -2.64
N ARG A 200 0.02 -19.79 -3.65
CA ARG A 200 0.33 -19.18 -4.95
C ARG A 200 -0.73 -19.60 -5.95
N GLY A 201 -1.72 -18.76 -6.19
CA GLY A 201 -2.79 -19.13 -7.11
C GLY A 201 -2.55 -18.72 -8.57
N GLY A 202 -1.37 -19.07 -9.07
CA GLY A 202 -0.98 -19.06 -10.48
C GLY A 202 -0.34 -20.40 -10.85
N PRO A 203 -0.10 -20.69 -12.14
CA PRO A 203 0.65 -21.88 -12.52
C PRO A 203 2.02 -21.90 -11.78
N PRO A 204 2.57 -23.09 -11.45
CA PRO A 204 3.91 -23.19 -10.88
C PRO A 204 4.92 -22.45 -11.76
N PRO A 205 6.05 -21.96 -11.21
CA PRO A 205 7.11 -21.43 -12.06
C PRO A 205 7.47 -22.52 -13.07
N GLU A 206 7.62 -22.18 -14.36
CA GLU A 206 8.32 -23.08 -15.26
C GLU A 206 9.68 -23.36 -14.61
N LYS A 207 9.96 -24.65 -14.36
CA LYS A 207 11.28 -25.05 -13.87
C LYS A 207 12.27 -24.55 -14.92
N GLU A 208 13.16 -23.62 -14.56
CA GLU A 208 14.46 -23.56 -15.24
C GLU A 208 15.04 -24.96 -15.06
N PHE A 209 15.06 -25.72 -16.16
CA PHE A 209 15.56 -27.08 -16.16
C PHE A 209 17.00 -27.05 -15.68
N LEU A 210 17.27 -27.95 -14.74
CA LEU A 210 18.59 -28.33 -14.26
C LEU A 210 19.47 -28.70 -15.46
N ASP A 211 20.44 -27.85 -15.80
CA ASP A 211 21.68 -28.30 -16.43
C ASP A 211 22.78 -28.27 -15.36
N ILE A 212 22.70 -29.24 -14.44
CA ILE A 212 23.89 -29.79 -13.81
C ILE A 212 24.13 -31.12 -14.53
N SER A 213 24.76 -31.04 -15.69
CA SER A 213 25.52 -32.16 -16.22
C SER A 213 26.82 -32.24 -15.41
N ASP A 214 26.83 -33.11 -14.41
CA ASP A 214 28.05 -33.54 -13.72
C ASP A 214 28.72 -34.65 -14.54
N PRO A 215 30.04 -34.61 -14.77
CA PRO A 215 30.86 -35.81 -14.91
C PRO A 215 31.40 -36.31 -13.57
#